data_AF-A0A101GU31-F1
#
_entry.id   AF-A0A101GU31-F1
#
_cell.length_a   1.000
_cell.length_b   1.000
_cell.length_c   1.000
_cell.angle_alpha   90.00
_cell.angle_beta   90.00
_cell.angle_gamma   90.00
#
_symmetry.space_group_name_H-M   'P 1'
#
loop_
_entity.id
_entity.type
_entity.pdbx_description
1 polymer ?
#
loop_
_entity_poly.entity_id
_entity_poly.type
_entity_poly.pdbx_seq_one_letter_code
_entity_poly.pdbx_strand_id
1 'polypeptide(L)' 'MVKKMHRLGITDTTLRDGQQSLLATRMRLEDMLPICEKLDQAGFHSLEVWGGATFDSCLQ' A
#
# COMPACT_ATOMS: atom_id res chain seq x y z
N MET A 1 -15.53 29.87 16.73
CA MET A 1 -14.34 29.03 16.91
C MET A 1 -13.98 28.42 15.56
N VAL A 2 -12.84 28.78 14.96
CA VAL A 2 -12.37 28.18 13.71
C VAL A 2 -11.51 26.96 14.05
N LYS A 3 -11.87 25.80 13.53
CA LYS A 3 -11.12 24.55 13.74
C LYS A 3 -9.80 24.64 12.96
N LYS A 4 -8.67 24.45 13.65
CA LYS A 4 -7.34 24.47 13.03
C LYS A 4 -7.23 23.28 12.05
N MET A 5 -7.03 23.60 10.78
CA MET A 5 -6.83 22.61 9.71
C MET A 5 -5.47 21.93 9.90
N HIS A 6 -5.48 20.63 10.17
CA HIS A 6 -4.27 19.81 10.21
C HIS A 6 -4.12 19.10 8.86
N ARG A 7 -2.87 18.83 8.46
CA ARG A 7 -2.59 18.07 7.23
C ARG A 7 -3.15 16.66 7.41
N LEU A 8 -4.01 16.21 6.49
CA LEU A 8 -4.59 14.88 6.51
C LEU A 8 -3.51 13.86 6.12
N GLY A 9 -3.27 12.87 6.96
CA GLY A 9 -2.41 11.74 6.63
C GLY A 9 -3.15 10.79 5.68
N ILE A 10 -2.47 10.35 4.62
CA ILE A 10 -3.00 9.39 3.65
C ILE A 10 -2.18 8.12 3.74
N THR A 11 -2.86 6.98 3.82
CA THR A 11 -2.24 5.65 3.76
C THR A 11 -2.48 5.06 2.39
N ASP A 12 -1.41 4.67 1.70
CA ASP A 12 -1.53 3.91 0.45
C ASP A 12 -1.70 2.42 0.75
N THR A 13 -2.57 1.75 -0.01
CA THR A 13 -2.87 0.32 0.13
C THR A 13 -2.60 -0.46 -1.15
N THR A 14 -1.97 0.17 -2.15
CA THR A 14 -1.80 -0.38 -3.50
C THR A 14 -1.08 -1.73 -3.47
N LEU A 15 0.00 -1.83 -2.68
CA LEU A 15 0.85 -3.02 -2.61
C LEU A 15 0.29 -4.17 -1.74
N ARG A 16 -0.80 -3.93 -0.99
CA ARG A 16 -1.46 -4.95 -0.14
C ARG A 16 -2.95 -5.05 -0.45
N ASP A 17 -3.80 -4.23 0.18
CA ASP A 17 -5.25 -4.41 0.10
C ASP A 17 -5.83 -4.10 -1.28
N GLY A 18 -5.20 -3.20 -2.05
CA GLY A 18 -5.60 -2.88 -3.42
C GLY A 18 -5.54 -4.10 -4.33
N GLN A 19 -4.38 -4.75 -4.44
CA GLN A 19 -4.23 -5.96 -5.25
C GLN A 19 -4.90 -7.20 -4.63
N GLN A 20 -5.02 -7.26 -3.30
CA GLN A 20 -5.83 -8.29 -2.63
C GLN A 20 -7.30 -8.21 -3.03
N SER A 21 -7.86 -6.99 -3.10
CA SER A 21 -9.27 -6.75 -3.45
C SER A 21 -9.55 -6.89 -4.94
N LEU A 22 -8.61 -6.46 -5.79
CA LEU A 22 -8.84 -6.32 -7.23
C LEU A 22 -8.21 -7.43 -8.07
N LEU A 23 -7.15 -8.08 -7.58
CA LEU A 23 -6.32 -9.03 -8.31
C LEU A 23 -6.07 -10.32 -7.53
N ALA A 24 -6.99 -10.67 -6.62
CA ALA A 24 -6.94 -11.89 -5.82
C ALA A 24 -5.58 -12.12 -5.13
N THR A 25 -4.90 -11.04 -4.73
CA THR A 25 -3.59 -11.11 -4.07
C THR A 25 -2.48 -11.73 -4.95
N ARG A 26 -2.54 -11.55 -6.28
CA ARG A 26 -1.60 -12.16 -7.24
C ARG A 26 -0.56 -11.21 -7.84
N MET A 27 -0.41 -9.98 -7.33
CA MET A 27 0.71 -9.12 -7.70
C MET A 27 2.01 -9.71 -7.13
N ARG A 28 3.02 -9.88 -7.99
CA ARG A 28 4.31 -10.45 -7.61
C ARG A 28 5.27 -9.35 -7.17
N LEU A 29 6.26 -9.72 -6.37
CA LEU A 29 7.27 -8.78 -5.86
C LEU A 29 7.99 -8.05 -6.99
N GLU A 30 8.34 -8.75 -8.08
CA GLU A 30 9.00 -8.16 -9.25
C GLU A 30 8.19 -7.06 -9.94
N ASP A 31 6.86 -7.12 -9.86
CA ASP A 31 5.96 -6.11 -10.41
C ASP A 31 5.84 -4.89 -9.47
N MET A 32 6.13 -5.07 -8.17
CA MET A 32 6.07 -4.02 -7.15
C MET A 32 7.36 -3.18 -7.09
N LEU A 33 8.53 -3.84 -7.13
CA LEU A 33 9.83 -3.20 -6.89
C LEU A 33 10.09 -1.94 -7.75
N PRO A 34 9.73 -1.88 -9.05
CA PRO A 34 10.03 -0.72 -9.89
C PRO A 34 9.38 0.59 -9.45
N ILE A 35 8.29 0.56 -8.66
CA ILE A 35 7.57 1.78 -8.21
C ILE A 35 7.94 2.22 -6.80
N CYS A 36 8.61 1.37 -6.00
CA CYS A 36 8.84 1.60 -4.58
C CYS A 36 9.52 2.93 -4.26
N GLU A 37 10.53 3.34 -5.02
CA GLU A 37 11.24 4.61 -4.78
C GLU A 37 10.32 5.83 -4.95
N LYS A 38 9.37 5.78 -5.89
CA LYS A 38 8.38 6.86 -6.08
C LYS A 38 7.34 6.88 -4.96
N LEU A 39 6.95 5.72 -4.43
CA LEU A 39 6.02 5.62 -3.31
C LEU A 39 6.63 6.18 -2.02
N ASP A 40 7.92 5.91 -1.77
CA ASP A 40 8.65 6.44 -0.63
C ASP A 40 8.72 7.98 -0.66
N GLN A 41 8.94 8.54 -1.85
CA GLN A 41 9.02 10.00 -2.05
C GLN A 41 7.64 10.69 -2.11
N ALA A 42 6.54 9.96 -2.20
CA ALA A 42 5.20 10.52 -2.37
C ALA A 42 4.66 11.22 -1.10
N GLY A 43 5.24 10.97 0.07
CA GLY A 43 4.86 11.63 1.32
C GLY A 43 3.58 11.07 1.96
N PHE A 44 3.30 9.77 1.75
CA PHE A 44 2.25 9.07 2.46
C PHE A 44 2.55 9.01 3.96
N HIS A 45 1.49 8.98 4.78
CA HIS A 45 1.60 8.77 6.22
C HIS A 45 2.09 7.35 6.53
N SER A 46 1.65 6.38 5.75
CA SER A 46 2.10 4.99 5.82
C SER A 46 1.86 4.30 4.48
N LEU A 47 2.59 3.23 4.23
CA LEU A 47 2.32 2.29 3.15
C LEU A 47 1.88 0.96 3.78
N GLU A 48 0.71 0.47 3.39
CA GLU A 48 0.28 -0.86 3.75
C GLU A 48 0.82 -1.86 2.72
N VAL A 49 1.81 -2.66 3.14
CA VAL A 49 2.61 -3.50 2.23
C VAL A 49 2.66 -4.97 2.63
N TRP A 50 2.06 -5.34 3.75
CA TRP A 50 2.17 -6.70 4.30
C TRP A 50 1.00 -7.09 5.20
N GLY A 51 0.84 -8.39 5.45
CA GLY A 51 -0.29 -8.95 6.19
C GLY A 51 -1.49 -9.28 5.30
N GLY A 52 -2.66 -9.53 5.90
CA GLY A 52 -3.84 -9.99 5.15
C GLY A 52 -3.59 -11.33 4.45
N ALA A 53 -4.00 -11.44 3.19
CA ALA A 53 -3.84 -12.66 2.39
C ALA A 53 -2.47 -12.78 1.68
N THR A 54 -1.59 -11.79 1.85
CA THR A 54 -0.29 -11.77 1.15
C THR A 54 0.61 -12.92 1.57
N PHE A 55 0.65 -13.27 2.86
CA PHE A 55 1.48 -14.36 3.35
C PHE A 55 1.06 -15.72 2.78
N ASP A 56 -0.25 -16.03 2.80
CA ASP A 56 -0.80 -17.25 2.21
C ASP A 56 -0.54 -17.30 0.70
N SER A 57 -0.77 -16.19 -0.01
CA SER A 57 -0.56 -16.12 -1.46
C SER A 57 0.91 -16.19 -1.89
N CYS A 58 1.86 -15.88 -1.00
CA CYS A 58 3.29 -16.05 -1.26
C CYS A 58 3.77 -17.50 -1.06
N LEU A 59 3.01 -18.32 -0.33
CA LEU A 59 3.35 -19.71 -0.02
C LEU A 59 2.61 -20.73 -0.89
N GLN A 60 1.41 -20.38 -1.36
CA GLN A 60 0.60 -21.18 -2.28
C GLN A 60 1.07 -21.04 -3.72
#